data_AF-A0A072TQD7-F1
#
_entry.id   AF-A0A072TQD7-F1
#
_cell.length_a   1.000
_cell.length_b   1.000
_cell.length_c   1.000
_cell.angle_alpha   90.00
_cell.angle_beta   90.00
_cell.angle_gamma   90.00
#
_symmetry.space_group_name_H-M   'P 1'
#
loop_
_entity.id
_entity.type
_entity.pdbx_description
1 polymer ?
#
loop_
_entity_poly.entity_id
_entity_poly.type
_entity_poly.pdbx_seq_one_letter_code
_entity_poly.pdbx_strand_id
1 'polypeptide(L)' 'MDAWDDVTNGRYQPQIVANRGVQDKPKVDWSDDDKKKVQYDLRTRNIIISPLEVNEYHSILHCKTAKAMWDA' A
#
# COMPACT_ATOMS: atom_id res chain seq x y z
N MET A 1 -2.74 10.56 4.28
CA MET A 1 -2.15 9.38 3.64
C MET A 1 -1.11 9.85 2.65
N ASP A 2 0.11 9.84 3.15
CA ASP A 2 1.35 10.09 2.42
C ASP A 2 2.24 8.83 2.47
N ALA A 3 3.49 8.94 2.03
CA ALA A 3 4.43 7.82 2.04
C ALA A 3 4.75 7.34 3.47
N TRP A 4 4.76 8.25 4.46
CA TRP A 4 5.06 7.90 5.85
C TRP A 4 3.91 7.15 6.49
N ASP A 5 2.67 7.59 6.26
CA ASP A 5 1.46 6.90 6.69
C ASP A 5 1.42 5.45 6.18
N ASP A 6 1.91 5.22 4.95
CA ASP A 6 1.86 3.93 4.27
C ASP A 6 2.93 2.94 4.76
N VAL A 7 4.16 3.40 5.07
CA VAL A 7 5.17 2.52 5.72
C VAL A 7 4.85 2.23 7.19
N THR A 8 4.15 3.14 7.88
CA THR A 8 3.80 2.98 9.30
C THR A 8 2.56 2.09 9.48
N ASN A 9 1.47 2.39 8.78
CA ASN A 9 0.18 1.71 8.95
C ASN A 9 -0.06 0.58 7.96
N GLY A 10 0.76 0.50 6.90
CA GLY A 10 0.58 -0.45 5.81
C GLY A 10 -0.46 0.01 4.80
N ARG A 11 -0.64 -0.83 3.79
CA ARG A 11 -1.50 -0.54 2.64
C ARG A 11 -2.95 -0.27 3.06
N TYR A 12 -3.50 0.84 2.57
CA TYR A 12 -4.92 1.14 2.70
C TYR A 12 -5.79 0.11 1.97
N GLN A 13 -6.80 -0.40 2.68
CA GLN A 13 -7.84 -1.25 2.16
C GLN A 13 -9.20 -0.53 2.33
N PRO A 14 -9.87 -0.13 1.23
CA PRO A 14 -11.20 0.47 1.31
C PRO A 14 -12.20 -0.50 1.95
N GLN A 15 -12.96 -0.01 2.92
CA GLN A 15 -13.94 -0.80 3.65
C GLN A 15 -15.32 -0.14 3.63
N ILE A 16 -16.36 -0.96 3.74
CA ILE A 16 -17.76 -0.55 3.84
C ILE A 16 -18.40 -1.17 5.07
N VAL A 17 -19.26 -0.42 5.75
CA VAL A 17 -20.08 -0.93 6.84
C VAL A 17 -21.27 -1.67 6.23
N ALA A 18 -21.27 -3.00 6.33
CA ALA A 18 -22.37 -3.86 5.92
C ALA A 18 -23.17 -4.32 7.14
N ASN A 19 -24.35 -4.91 6.90
CA ASN A 19 -25.21 -5.44 7.97
C ASN A 19 -24.52 -6.48 8.87
N ARG A 20 -23.42 -7.10 8.42
CA ARG A 20 -22.65 -8.10 9.17
C ARG A 20 -21.32 -7.57 9.71
N GLY A 21 -21.12 -6.24 9.72
CA GLY A 21 -19.89 -5.59 10.17
C GLY A 21 -19.11 -4.93 9.04
N VAL A 22 -17.84 -4.63 9.31
CA VAL A 22 -16.93 -4.00 8.34
C VAL A 22 -16.44 -5.04 7.34
N GLN A 23 -16.65 -4.78 6.05
CA GLN A 23 -16.23 -5.64 4.95
C GLN A 23 -15.39 -4.87 3.94
N ASP A 24 -14.57 -5.57 3.17
CA ASP A 24 -13.83 -4.95 2.08
C ASP A 24 -14.78 -4.43 1.02
N LYS A 25 -14.57 -3.17 0.62
CA LYS A 25 -15.38 -2.52 -0.39
C LYS A 25 -15.06 -3.11 -1.77
N PRO A 26 -16.04 -3.57 -2.55
CA PRO A 26 -15.81 -4.02 -3.92
C PRO A 26 -15.17 -2.92 -4.77
N LYS A 27 -14.24 -3.29 -5.67
CA LYS A 27 -13.52 -2.32 -6.53
C LYS A 27 -14.43 -1.41 -7.37
N VAL A 28 -15.59 -1.93 -7.77
CA VAL A 28 -16.62 -1.18 -8.50
C VAL A 28 -17.16 0.01 -7.70
N ASP A 29 -17.19 -0.11 -6.37
CA ASP A 29 -17.74 0.91 -5.46
C ASP A 29 -16.67 1.85 -4.91
N TRP A 30 -15.42 1.75 -5.39
CA TRP A 30 -14.34 2.61 -4.95
C TRP A 30 -14.56 4.03 -5.42
N SER A 31 -14.55 4.96 -4.46
CA SER A 31 -14.52 6.39 -4.77
C SER A 31 -13.16 6.76 -5.39
N ASP A 32 -13.07 7.94 -6.00
CA ASP A 32 -11.78 8.41 -6.51
C ASP A 32 -10.77 8.64 -5.39
N ASP A 33 -11.23 8.97 -4.18
CA ASP A 33 -10.38 9.02 -2.99
C ASP A 33 -9.88 7.63 -2.58
N ASP A 34 -10.75 6.60 -2.62
CA ASP A 34 -10.34 5.21 -2.36
C ASP A 34 -9.26 4.75 -3.34
N LYS A 35 -9.45 5.02 -4.64
CA LYS A 35 -8.47 4.71 -5.69
C LYS A 35 -7.15 5.43 -5.45
N LYS A 36 -7.21 6.74 -5.13
CA LYS A 36 -6.03 7.55 -4.83
C LYS A 36 -5.27 6.99 -3.63
N LYS A 37 -5.99 6.58 -2.58
CA LYS A 37 -5.39 6.01 -1.37
C LYS A 37 -4.73 4.65 -1.60
N VAL A 38 -5.39 3.76 -2.34
CA VAL A 38 -4.81 2.46 -2.71
C VAL A 38 -3.54 2.61 -3.57
N GLN A 39 -3.42 3.69 -4.35
CA GLN A 39 -2.21 3.95 -5.12
C GLN A 39 -1.01 4.40 -4.27
N TYR A 40 -1.19 4.81 -3.01
CA TYR A 40 -0.07 5.25 -2.19
C TYR A 40 0.94 4.14 -1.97
N ASP A 41 0.50 2.91 -1.67
CA ASP A 41 1.40 1.74 -1.55
C ASP A 41 2.32 1.58 -2.76
N LEU A 42 1.76 1.68 -3.98
CA LEU A 42 2.56 1.59 -5.19
C LEU A 42 3.57 2.75 -5.31
N ARG A 43 3.17 3.98 -4.96
CA ARG A 43 4.05 5.15 -5.03
C ARG A 43 5.17 5.06 -3.99
N THR A 44 4.85 4.67 -2.76
CA THR A 44 5.81 4.49 -1.68
C THR A 44 6.81 3.39 -2.03
N ARG A 45 6.35 2.26 -2.58
CA ARG A 45 7.24 1.19 -3.07
C ARG A 45 8.19 1.69 -4.14
N ASN A 46 7.73 2.49 -5.09
CA ASN A 46 8.59 3.09 -6.11
C ASN A 46 9.62 4.06 -5.51
N ILE A 47 9.25 4.84 -4.48
CA ILE A 47 10.18 5.70 -3.74
C ILE A 47 11.26 4.88 -3.04
N ILE A 48 10.88 3.76 -2.40
CA ILE A 48 11.82 2.85 -1.71
C ILE A 48 12.77 2.18 -2.71
N ILE A 49 12.28 1.73 -3.87
CA ILE A 49 13.10 1.04 -4.88
C ILE A 49 14.08 2.00 -5.57
N SER A 50 13.68 3.25 -5.82
CA SER A 50 14.44 4.19 -6.66
C SER A 50 15.92 4.41 -6.28
N PRO A 51 16.32 4.47 -4.99
CA PRO A 51 17.71 4.67 -4.62
C PRO A 51 18.53 3.36 -4.52
N LEU A 52 17.92 2.18 -4.66
CA LEU A 52 18.56 0.92 -4.32
C LEU A 52 19.47 0.38 -5.42
N GLU A 53 20.56 -0.26 -4.99
CA GLU A 53 21.37 -1.09 -5.87
C GLU A 53 20.71 -2.45 -6.14
N VAL A 54 21.17 -3.16 -7.18
CA VAL A 54 20.56 -4.42 -7.64
C VAL A 54 20.48 -5.49 -6.54
N ASN A 55 21.49 -5.57 -5.67
CA ASN A 55 21.52 -6.54 -4.58
C ASN A 55 20.49 -6.22 -3.49
N GLU A 56 20.34 -4.94 -3.15
CA GLU A 56 19.34 -4.46 -2.19
C GLU A 56 17.92 -4.61 -2.75
N TYR A 57 17.74 -4.36 -4.05
CA TYR A 57 16.46 -4.60 -4.71
C TYR A 57 16.05 -6.08 -4.62
N HIS A 58 16.98 -7.02 -4.85
CA HIS A 58 16.69 -8.45 -4.76
C HIS A 58 16.27 -8.90 -3.36
N SER A 59 16.78 -8.28 -2.30
CA SER A 59 16.38 -8.62 -0.93
C SER A 59 14.93 -8.22 -0.65
N ILE A 60 14.43 -7.12 -1.22
CA ILE A 60 13.07 -6.63 -0.93
C ILE A 60 12.03 -6.92 -2.03
N LEU A 61 12.44 -7.39 -3.21
CA LEU A 61 11.56 -7.65 -4.37
C LEU A 61 10.35 -8.54 -4.05
N HIS A 62 10.50 -9.45 -3.09
CA HIS A 62 9.47 -10.42 -2.72
C HIS A 62 8.40 -9.82 -1.78
N CYS A 63 8.64 -8.61 -1.26
CA CYS A 63 7.71 -7.90 -0.40
C CYS A 63 6.51 -7.37 -1.20
N LYS A 64 5.31 -7.53 -0.64
CA LYS A 64 4.05 -7.19 -1.30
C LYS A 64 3.50 -5.81 -0.97
N THR A 65 4.08 -5.13 0.04
CA THR A 65 3.64 -3.82 0.53
C THR A 65 4.85 -2.93 0.80
N ALA A 66 4.66 -1.61 0.74
CA ALA A 66 5.71 -0.65 1.07
C ALA A 66 6.23 -0.83 2.49
N LYS A 67 5.31 -1.09 3.45
CA LYS A 67 5.65 -1.42 4.83
C LYS A 67 6.60 -2.63 4.93
N ALA A 68 6.28 -3.72 4.24
CA ALA A 68 7.15 -4.90 4.25
C ALA A 68 8.52 -4.61 3.61
N MET A 69 8.59 -3.76 2.59
CA MET A 69 9.86 -3.32 2.00
C MET A 69 10.67 -2.42 2.94
N TRP A 70 10.00 -1.64 3.79
CA TRP A 70 10.62 -0.75 4.77
C TRP A 70 11.11 -1.47 6.04
N ASP A 71 10.38 -2.52 6.46
CA ASP A 71 10.70 -3.30 7.65
C ASP A 71 11.76 -4.41 7.41
N ALA A 72 12.16 -4.64 6.14
CA ALA A 72 13.11 -5.68 5.72
C ALA A 72 14.58 -5.23 5.86
#